data_AF-A0A925UVY5-F1
#
_entry.id   AF-A0A925UVY5-F1
#
_cell.length_a   1.000
_cell.length_b   1.000
_cell.length_c   1.000
_cell.angle_alpha   90.00
_cell.angle_beta   90.00
_cell.angle_gamma   90.00
#
_symmetry.space_group_name_H-M   'P 1'
#
loop_
_entity.id
_entity.type
_entity.pdbx_description
1 polymer ?
#
loop_
_entity_poly.entity_id
_entity_poly.type
_entity_poly.pdbx_seq_one_letter_code
_entity_poly.pdbx_strand_id
1 'polypeptide(L)'
;MAKVERPQFLNKSEKPITVALSGGSTPKRAYDLLSKSEIDRSKIELYMVDERYVPIEDERSNEAMIRSALQLPIPLEEESRQDVGSLRGSFPLFPMYKPGGVAEAAADYNQLLRERVGKFDVVLLGMGDDGHTASIFPRMWPEIPLNEFCVA
;
A
#
# COMPACT_ATOMS: atom_id res chain seq x y z
N MET A 1 -6.36 14.70 -31.17
CA MET A 1 -6.28 14.34 -29.75
C MET A 1 -6.61 12.86 -29.61
N ALA A 2 -5.67 12.02 -29.19
CA ALA A 2 -5.95 10.61 -28.97
C ALA A 2 -6.91 10.47 -27.78
N LYS A 3 -8.07 9.85 -27.98
CA LYS A 3 -8.90 9.40 -26.87
C LYS A 3 -8.10 8.34 -26.13
N VAL A 4 -7.61 8.68 -24.93
CA VAL A 4 -7.11 7.67 -24.00
C VAL A 4 -8.33 6.82 -23.65
N GLU A 5 -8.43 5.62 -24.24
CA GLU A 5 -9.48 4.69 -23.90
C GLU A 5 -9.37 4.35 -22.41
N ARG A 6 -10.49 4.46 -21.69
CA ARG A 6 -10.52 4.12 -20.27
C ARG A 6 -10.10 2.64 -20.12
N PRO A 7 -9.25 2.30 -19.14
CA PRO A 7 -8.79 0.94 -18.95
C PRO A 7 -9.95 -0.04 -18.75
N GLN A 8 -10.34 -0.74 -19.82
CA GLN A 8 -11.51 -1.63 -19.83
C GLN A 8 -11.34 -2.86 -18.92
N PHE A 9 -10.11 -3.15 -18.47
CA PHE A 9 -9.81 -4.29 -17.62
C PHE A 9 -10.43 -4.19 -16.22
N LEU A 10 -10.56 -2.98 -15.67
CA LEU A 10 -11.19 -2.75 -14.35
C LEU A 10 -12.66 -3.17 -14.32
N ASN A 11 -13.35 -3.03 -15.45
CA ASN A 11 -14.77 -3.32 -15.57
C ASN A 11 -15.08 -4.82 -15.78
N LYS A 12 -14.05 -5.65 -16.04
CA LYS A 12 -14.22 -7.08 -16.33
C LYS A 12 -14.02 -7.99 -15.11
N SER A 13 -13.47 -7.46 -14.01
CA SER A 13 -13.23 -8.24 -12.79
C SER A 13 -14.37 -8.07 -11.79
N GLU A 14 -14.86 -9.20 -11.28
CA GLU A 14 -15.80 -9.23 -10.14
C GLU A 14 -15.12 -8.90 -8.81
N LYS A 15 -13.80 -9.14 -8.71
CA LYS A 15 -12.98 -8.80 -7.55
C LYS A 15 -12.21 -7.48 -7.76
N PRO A 16 -11.97 -6.67 -6.71
CA PRO A 16 -11.06 -5.54 -6.80
C PRO A 16 -9.67 -5.96 -7.26
N ILE A 17 -8.98 -5.06 -7.96
CA ILE A 17 -7.57 -5.22 -8.31
C ILE A 17 -6.73 -4.86 -7.09
N THR A 18 -5.80 -5.73 -6.73
CA THR A 18 -4.91 -5.55 -5.57
C THR A 18 -3.59 -4.92 -5.99
N VAL A 19 -3.25 -3.78 -5.39
CA VAL A 19 -2.05 -3.00 -5.74
C VAL A 19 -1.22 -2.74 -4.50
N ALA A 20 0.04 -3.17 -4.50
CA ALA A 20 1.00 -2.86 -3.45
C ALA A 20 1.84 -1.60 -3.79
N LEU A 21 1.97 -0.70 -2.82
CA LEU A 21 2.54 0.64 -2.96
C LEU A 21 3.78 0.80 -2.07
N SER A 22 4.87 1.32 -2.65
CA SER A 22 6.06 1.74 -1.90
C SER A 22 6.00 3.20 -1.46
N GLY A 23 6.76 3.52 -0.42
CA GLY A 23 7.12 4.89 -0.08
C GLY A 23 8.01 5.59 -1.12
N GLY A 24 8.47 6.80 -0.78
CA GLY A 24 9.46 7.54 -1.57
C GLY A 24 8.89 8.58 -2.55
N SER A 25 9.79 9.42 -3.09
CA SER A 25 9.45 10.58 -3.92
C SER A 25 8.99 10.22 -5.34
N THR A 26 9.56 9.17 -5.93
CA THR A 26 9.19 8.72 -7.29
C THR A 26 7.75 8.15 -7.33
N PRO A 27 7.36 7.19 -6.46
CA PRO A 27 5.98 6.69 -6.46
C PRO A 27 4.94 7.75 -6.08
N LYS A 28 5.30 8.69 -5.19
CA LYS A 28 4.43 9.81 -4.78
C LYS A 28 3.85 10.57 -5.97
N ARG A 29 4.61 10.78 -7.05
CA ARG A 29 4.11 11.48 -8.25
C ARG A 29 3.04 10.66 -8.99
N ALA A 30 3.21 9.34 -9.07
CA ALA A 30 2.22 8.46 -9.67
C ALA A 30 0.90 8.48 -8.86
N TYR A 31 0.99 8.52 -7.53
CA TYR A 31 -0.17 8.59 -6.63
C TYR A 31 -0.93 9.92 -6.78
N ASP A 32 -0.21 11.05 -6.90
CA ASP A 32 -0.83 12.35 -7.19
C ASP A 32 -1.56 12.39 -8.55
N LEU A 33 -1.08 11.65 -9.55
CA LEU A 33 -1.79 11.52 -10.83
C LEU A 33 -3.00 10.58 -10.71
N LEU A 34 -2.85 9.47 -9.97
CA LEU A 34 -3.93 8.52 -9.73
C LEU A 34 -5.10 9.15 -8.95
N SER A 35 -4.80 10.02 -7.97
CA SER A 35 -5.85 10.71 -7.19
C SER A 35 -6.73 11.62 -8.04
N LYS A 36 -6.19 12.18 -9.12
CA LYS A 36 -6.87 13.05 -10.08
C LYS A 36 -7.55 12.31 -11.23
N SER A 37 -7.41 10.99 -11.28
CA SER A 37 -8.01 10.17 -12.34
C SER A 37 -9.50 9.91 -12.10
N GLU A 38 -10.24 9.64 -13.17
CA GLU A 38 -11.67 9.25 -13.12
C GLU A 38 -11.87 7.74 -12.87
N ILE A 39 -10.87 7.06 -12.31
CA ILE A 39 -10.93 5.63 -12.07
C ILE A 39 -11.96 5.31 -10.98
N ASP A 40 -12.71 4.21 -11.14
CA ASP A 40 -13.56 3.72 -10.07
C ASP A 40 -12.69 3.18 -8.93
N ARG A 41 -12.55 3.99 -7.89
CA ARG A 41 -11.68 3.71 -6.74
C ARG A 41 -12.14 2.48 -5.96
N SER A 42 -13.42 2.09 -6.06
CA SER A 42 -13.94 0.87 -5.42
C SER A 42 -13.44 -0.42 -6.09
N LYS A 43 -12.90 -0.32 -7.31
CA LYS A 43 -12.33 -1.44 -8.07
C LYS A 43 -10.87 -1.70 -7.75
N ILE A 44 -10.25 -0.94 -6.85
CA ILE A 44 -8.82 -1.02 -6.52
C ILE A 44 -8.66 -1.06 -5.00
N GLU A 45 -8.03 -2.12 -4.48
CA GLU A 45 -7.58 -2.19 -3.09
C GLU A 45 -6.08 -1.93 -3.01
N LEU A 46 -5.68 -1.05 -2.09
CA LEU A 46 -4.30 -0.59 -1.94
C LEU A 46 -3.66 -1.18 -0.67
N TYR A 47 -2.45 -1.67 -0.83
CA TYR A 47 -1.62 -2.27 0.20
C TYR A 47 -0.25 -1.61 0.20
N MET A 48 0.50 -1.75 1.29
CA MET A 48 1.82 -1.19 1.47
C MET A 48 2.85 -2.29 1.26
N VAL A 49 3.94 -1.95 0.57
CA VAL A 49 5.08 -2.85 0.37
C VAL A 49 5.95 -2.91 1.63
N ASP A 50 6.10 -1.78 2.31
CA ASP A 50 6.89 -1.57 3.52
C ASP A 50 6.35 -0.38 4.31
N GLU A 51 6.64 -0.31 5.60
CA GLU A 51 6.31 0.83 6.44
C GLU A 51 7.35 1.01 7.54
N ARG A 52 7.76 2.25 7.75
CA ARG A 52 8.62 2.63 8.86
C ARG A 52 7.76 2.46 10.10
N TYR A 53 8.24 1.67 11.06
CA TYR A 53 7.51 1.44 12.29
C TYR A 53 7.51 2.69 13.20
N VAL A 54 6.69 3.67 12.84
CA VAL A 54 6.48 4.96 13.49
C VAL A 54 4.99 5.31 13.40
N PRO A 55 4.45 6.13 14.34
CA PRO A 55 3.08 6.63 14.24
C PRO A 55 2.84 7.38 12.92
N ILE A 56 1.58 7.44 12.48
CA ILE A 56 1.19 8.09 11.22
C ILE A 56 1.46 9.60 11.19
N GLU A 57 1.63 10.23 12.35
CA GLU A 57 1.97 11.64 12.48
C GLU A 57 3.47 11.91 12.22
N ASP A 58 4.32 10.88 12.23
CA ASP A 58 5.74 10.99 11.94
C ASP A 58 5.95 11.22 10.44
N GLU A 59 6.83 12.19 10.10
CA GLU A 59 7.16 12.55 8.72
C GLU A 59 7.75 11.41 7.89
N ARG A 60 8.23 10.35 8.54
CA ARG A 60 8.82 9.17 7.90
C ARG A 60 7.80 8.10 7.53
N SER A 61 6.54 8.23 7.96
CA SER A 61 5.47 7.27 7.64
C SER A 61 5.18 7.24 6.13
N ASN A 62 5.30 6.05 5.55
CA ASN A 62 4.88 5.78 4.18
C ASN A 62 3.35 5.91 4.07
N GLU A 63 2.58 5.47 5.06
CA GLU A 63 1.12 5.60 5.07
C GLU A 63 0.71 7.08 4.96
N ALA A 64 1.29 7.95 5.79
CA ALA A 64 0.99 9.38 5.77
C ALA A 64 1.30 9.99 4.40
N MET A 65 2.45 9.64 3.81
CA MET A 65 2.84 10.09 2.48
C MET A 65 1.86 9.59 1.40
N ILE A 66 1.51 8.30 1.41
CA ILE A 66 0.60 7.67 0.44
C ILE A 66 -0.79 8.30 0.53
N ARG A 67 -1.34 8.43 1.76
CA ARG A 67 -2.63 9.08 1.99
C ARG A 67 -2.64 10.51 1.48
N SER A 68 -1.61 11.29 1.81
CA SER A 68 -1.47 12.66 1.32
C SER A 68 -1.47 12.74 -0.20
N ALA A 69 -0.68 11.90 -0.87
CA ALA A 69 -0.57 11.89 -2.34
C ALA A 69 -1.87 11.43 -3.02
N LEU A 70 -2.57 10.48 -2.41
CA LEU A 70 -3.85 9.96 -2.89
C LEU A 70 -5.05 10.81 -2.48
N GLN A 71 -4.84 11.87 -1.68
CA GLN A 71 -5.88 12.72 -1.09
C GLN A 71 -6.88 11.92 -0.22
N LEU A 72 -6.36 10.94 0.53
CA LEU A 72 -7.12 10.12 1.46
C LEU A 72 -7.07 10.75 2.85
N PRO A 73 -8.17 10.70 3.62
CA PRO A 73 -8.14 11.14 5.00
C PRO A 73 -7.31 10.19 5.86
N ILE A 74 -6.80 10.73 6.97
CA ILE A 74 -6.22 9.96 8.07
C ILE A 74 -7.37 9.57 9.01
N PRO A 75 -7.63 8.27 9.25
CA PRO A 75 -8.62 7.85 10.22
C PRO A 75 -8.23 8.33 11.61
N LEU A 76 -9.17 8.99 12.30
CA LEU A 76 -8.96 9.58 13.62
C LEU A 76 -8.99 8.54 14.76
N GLU A 77 -9.70 7.44 14.56
CA GLU A 77 -9.86 6.36 15.53
C GLU A 77 -9.14 5.10 15.02
N GLU A 78 -8.51 4.36 15.93
CA GLU A 78 -7.70 3.17 15.63
C GLU A 78 -8.56 2.03 15.05
N GLU A 79 -9.74 1.80 15.61
CA GLU A 79 -10.72 0.82 15.09
C GLU A 79 -11.19 1.18 13.67
N SER A 80 -11.22 2.46 13.32
CA SER A 80 -11.59 2.91 11.97
C SER A 80 -10.49 2.67 10.94
N ARG A 81 -9.25 2.37 11.36
CA ARG A 81 -8.12 2.02 10.46
C ARG A 81 -8.25 0.61 9.89
N GLN A 82 -9.04 -0.26 10.52
CA GLN A 82 -9.32 -1.62 10.03
C GLN A 82 -10.51 -1.66 9.05
N ASP A 83 -11.38 -0.64 9.07
CA ASP A 83 -12.62 -0.55 8.27
C ASP A 83 -12.52 0.43 7.07
N VAL A 84 -11.31 0.84 6.67
CA VAL A 84 -11.05 1.90 5.66
C VAL A 84 -11.53 1.53 4.24
N GLY A 85 -12.00 0.31 4.01
CA GLY A 85 -12.77 -0.03 2.80
C GLY A 85 -14.08 0.76 2.64
N SER A 86 -14.52 1.48 3.68
CA SER A 86 -15.88 2.04 3.81
C SER A 86 -16.03 3.53 3.43
N LEU A 87 -14.94 4.28 3.18
CA LEU A 87 -15.09 5.68 2.75
C LEU A 87 -15.55 5.73 1.29
N ARG A 88 -16.87 5.91 1.10
CA ARG A 88 -17.52 5.93 -0.22
C ARG A 88 -16.81 6.93 -1.15
N GLY A 89 -16.30 6.42 -2.27
CA GLY A 89 -15.58 7.23 -3.26
C GLY A 89 -14.09 7.46 -2.98
N SER A 90 -13.51 6.74 -2.02
CA SER A 90 -12.08 6.70 -1.72
C SER A 90 -11.44 5.40 -2.18
N PHE A 91 -10.11 5.35 -2.30
CA PHE A 91 -9.40 4.07 -2.40
C PHE A 91 -9.41 3.38 -1.02
N PRO A 92 -9.81 2.10 -0.92
CA PRO A 92 -9.47 1.24 0.20
C PRO A 92 -7.94 1.15 0.34
N LEU A 93 -7.40 1.62 1.47
CA LEU A 93 -5.98 1.51 1.80
C LEU A 93 -5.83 0.77 3.13
N PHE A 94 -5.08 -0.32 3.10
CA PHE A 94 -4.82 -1.18 4.26
C PHE A 94 -3.45 -0.86 4.88
N PRO A 95 -3.42 -0.23 6.08
CA PRO A 95 -2.19 0.18 6.73
C PRO A 95 -1.42 -1.00 7.34
N MET A 96 -0.09 -0.86 7.40
CA MET A 96 0.80 -1.86 8.00
C MET A 96 1.15 -1.54 9.46
N TYR A 97 1.17 -0.26 9.85
CA TYR A 97 1.46 0.13 11.23
C TYR A 97 0.29 -0.21 12.16
N LYS A 98 0.63 -0.79 13.31
CA LYS A 98 -0.27 -1.00 14.45
C LYS A 98 0.53 -0.85 15.74
N PRO A 99 0.02 -0.17 16.78
CA PRO A 99 0.63 -0.19 18.11
C PRO A 99 0.71 -1.62 18.65
N GLY A 100 1.78 -1.96 19.37
CA GLY A 100 1.98 -3.30 19.98
C GLY A 100 3.36 -3.90 19.70
N GLY A 101 4.00 -3.49 18.62
CA GLY A 101 5.38 -3.83 18.28
C GLY A 101 5.52 -4.22 16.81
N VAL A 102 6.76 -4.16 16.29
CA VAL A 102 7.08 -4.53 14.90
C VAL A 102 6.62 -5.94 14.58
N ALA A 103 6.88 -6.91 15.45
CA ALA A 103 6.54 -8.31 15.22
C ALA A 103 5.03 -8.58 15.17
N GLU A 104 4.25 -7.91 16.02
CA GLU A 104 2.78 -8.05 16.02
C GLU A 104 2.18 -7.38 14.78
N ALA A 105 2.59 -6.15 14.47
CA ALA A 105 2.17 -5.46 13.25
C ALA A 105 2.50 -6.28 11.99
N ALA A 106 3.69 -6.90 11.96
CA ALA A 106 4.10 -7.78 10.88
C ALA A 106 3.23 -9.03 10.74
N ALA A 107 2.93 -9.69 11.87
CA ALA A 107 2.10 -10.89 11.88
C ALA A 107 0.66 -10.58 11.42
N ASP A 108 0.08 -9.49 11.92
CA ASP A 108 -1.27 -9.04 11.55
C ASP A 108 -1.35 -8.70 10.06
N TYR A 109 -0.38 -7.95 9.54
CA TYR A 109 -0.35 -7.62 8.11
C TYR A 109 -0.17 -8.86 7.24
N ASN A 110 0.67 -9.80 7.65
CA ASN A 110 0.84 -11.08 6.98
C ASN A 110 -0.46 -11.89 6.93
N GLN A 111 -1.22 -11.91 8.03
CA GLN A 111 -2.53 -12.56 8.06
C GLN A 111 -3.51 -11.88 7.09
N LEU A 112 -3.60 -10.55 7.13
CA LEU A 112 -4.44 -9.76 6.23
C LEU A 112 -4.16 -10.07 4.75
N LEU A 113 -2.88 -10.11 4.35
CA LEU A 113 -2.48 -10.41 2.98
C LEU A 113 -2.85 -11.83 2.55
N ARG A 114 -2.72 -12.82 3.46
CA ARG A 114 -3.12 -14.21 3.18
C ARG A 114 -4.61 -14.36 3.00
N GLU A 115 -5.41 -13.64 3.79
CA GLU A 115 -6.87 -13.74 3.77
C GLU A 115 -7.49 -13.00 2.58
N ARG A 116 -6.95 -11.82 2.23
CA ARG A 116 -7.58 -10.93 1.23
C ARG A 116 -6.93 -10.96 -0.14
N VAL A 117 -5.62 -11.11 -0.23
CA VAL A 117 -4.88 -10.90 -1.47
C VAL A 117 -4.49 -12.23 -2.10
N GLY A 118 -3.72 -13.05 -1.37
CA GLY A 118 -3.09 -14.27 -1.90
C GLY A 118 -1.99 -13.97 -2.93
N LYS A 119 -2.31 -13.24 -4.02
CA LYS A 119 -1.37 -12.76 -5.03
C LYS A 119 -1.77 -11.35 -5.50
N PHE A 120 -0.81 -10.43 -5.49
CA PHE A 120 -1.01 -9.08 -6.03
C PHE A 120 -1.14 -9.07 -7.56
N ASP A 121 -2.03 -8.22 -8.07
CA ASP A 121 -2.12 -7.93 -9.50
C ASP A 121 -0.99 -6.97 -9.94
N VAL A 122 -0.67 -5.99 -9.09
CA VAL A 122 0.38 -4.99 -9.33
C VAL A 122 1.18 -4.73 -8.07
N VAL A 123 2.50 -4.65 -8.21
CA VAL A 123 3.42 -4.22 -7.14
C VAL A 123 4.28 -3.08 -7.68
N LEU A 124 4.15 -1.88 -7.10
CA LEU A 124 5.04 -0.76 -7.37
C LEU A 124 6.19 -0.77 -6.35
N LEU A 125 7.39 -1.05 -6.83
CA LEU A 125 8.61 -1.04 -6.02
C LEU A 125 9.45 0.20 -6.31
N GLY A 126 9.92 0.85 -5.25
CA GLY A 126 11.06 1.76 -5.30
C GLY A 126 12.38 0.99 -5.26
N MET A 127 13.45 1.60 -5.76
CA MET A 127 14.81 1.08 -5.62
C MET A 127 15.73 2.19 -5.10
N GLY A 128 16.44 1.91 -4.01
CA GLY A 128 17.47 2.79 -3.48
C GLY A 128 18.76 2.75 -4.29
N ASP A 129 19.62 3.75 -4.11
CA ASP A 129 20.92 3.83 -4.80
C ASP A 129 21.89 2.69 -4.43
N ASP A 130 21.67 2.08 -3.26
CA ASP A 130 22.36 0.87 -2.79
C ASP A 130 21.76 -0.43 -3.36
N GLY A 131 20.64 -0.35 -4.07
CA GLY A 131 19.91 -1.48 -4.63
C GLY A 131 18.87 -2.11 -3.70
N HIS A 132 18.57 -1.51 -2.54
CA HIS A 132 17.45 -1.99 -1.72
C HIS A 132 16.10 -1.74 -2.41
N THR A 133 15.11 -2.57 -2.10
CA THR A 133 13.71 -2.37 -2.47
C THR A 133 12.85 -2.71 -1.26
N ALA A 134 11.68 -2.09 -1.11
CA ALA A 134 10.93 -2.16 0.14
C ALA A 134 11.87 -1.76 1.30
N SER A 135 11.82 -2.50 2.41
CA SER A 135 12.85 -2.47 3.46
C SER A 135 13.80 -3.68 3.38
N ILE A 136 14.06 -4.20 2.17
CA ILE A 136 14.95 -5.34 1.91
C ILE A 136 16.29 -4.81 1.39
N PHE A 137 17.27 -4.76 2.28
CA PHE A 137 18.60 -4.21 2.01
C PHE A 137 19.57 -5.25 1.43
N PRO A 138 20.55 -4.80 0.63
CA PRO A 138 21.68 -5.64 0.25
C PRO A 138 22.33 -6.24 1.50
N ARG A 139 22.66 -7.54 1.43
CA ARG A 139 23.29 -8.34 2.51
C ARG A 139 22.36 -8.86 3.61
N MET A 140 21.05 -8.64 3.53
CA MET A 140 20.07 -9.35 4.37
C MET A 140 19.86 -10.82 3.93
N TRP A 141 20.48 -11.25 2.83
CA TRP A 141 20.44 -12.64 2.38
C TRP A 141 21.49 -13.49 3.09
N PRO A 142 21.16 -14.67 3.68
CA PRO A 142 19.94 -15.47 3.49
C PRO A 142 18.93 -15.41 4.65
N GLU A 143 18.87 -14.34 5.43
CA GLU A 143 18.06 -14.27 6.66
C GLU A 143 16.55 -14.12 6.42
N ILE A 144 16.09 -14.12 5.16
CA ILE A 144 14.67 -13.96 4.80
C ILE A 144 14.04 -15.36 4.59
N PRO A 145 13.12 -15.80 5.47
CA PRO A 145 12.41 -17.06 5.28
C PRO A 145 11.56 -17.00 4.01
N LEU A 146 11.59 -18.07 3.19
CA LEU A 146 10.85 -18.14 1.92
C LEU A 146 9.31 -18.00 2.05
N ASN A 147 8.78 -18.04 3.28
CA ASN A 147 7.35 -18.07 3.59
C ASN A 147 6.86 -16.92 4.50
N GLU A 148 7.71 -15.96 4.83
CA GLU A 148 7.35 -14.79 5.65
C GLU A 148 7.44 -13.54 4.78
N PHE A 149 6.37 -12.73 4.72
CA PHE A 149 6.46 -11.44 4.04
C PHE A 149 7.12 -10.47 5.01
N CYS A 150 8.23 -9.89 4.55
CA CYS A 150 9.09 -9.03 5.35
C CYS A 150 8.34 -7.74 5.71
N VAL A 151 8.34 -7.42 7.01
CA VAL A 151 7.93 -6.11 7.52
C VAL A 151 9.17 -5.48 8.11
N ALA A 152 9.52 -4.31 7.61
CA ALA A 152 10.57 -3.48 8.17
C ALA A 152 10.24 -2.00 7.99
#